data_AF-B2G4X7-F1
#
_entry.id   AF-B2G4X7-F1
#
_cell.length_a   1.000
_cell.length_b   1.000
_cell.length_c   1.000
_cell.angle_alpha   90.00
_cell.angle_beta   90.00
_cell.angle_gamma   90.00
#
_symmetry.space_group_name_H-M   'P 1'
#
loop_
_entity.id
_entity.type
_entity.pdbx_description
1 polymer ?
#
loop_
_entity_poly.entity_id
_entity_poly.type
_entity_poly.pdbx_seq_one_letter_code
_entity_poly.pdbx_strand_id
1 'polypeptide(L)' 'MLEWQHQGIDHQAAWRSESGLPAPRRVVVADDTMPADTAYRLACEGTALLWQGDFHNARLLLGC' A
#
# COMPACT_ATOMS: atom_id res chain seq x y z
N MET A 1 13.69 5.48 2.45
CA MET A 1 13.64 4.06 2.05
C MET A 1 12.39 3.49 2.67
N LEU A 2 11.57 2.79 1.90
CA LEU A 2 10.44 2.03 2.40
C LEU A 2 10.94 0.62 2.73
N GLU A 3 10.55 0.12 3.89
CA GLU A 3 10.78 -1.27 4.30
C GLU A 3 9.40 -1.87 4.60
N TRP A 4 9.14 -3.05 4.05
CA TRP A 4 7.91 -3.78 4.30
C TRP A 4 8.17 -5.28 4.28
N GLN A 5 7.41 -6.02 5.09
CA GLN A 5 7.45 -7.47 5.09
C GLN A 5 6.33 -8.02 4.21
N HIS A 6 6.66 -8.89 3.26
CA HIS A 6 5.69 -9.56 2.39
C HIS A 6 5.94 -11.07 2.41
N GLN A 7 4.93 -11.86 2.81
CA GLN A 7 5.02 -13.32 2.87
C GLN A 7 6.24 -13.86 3.64
N GLY A 8 6.68 -13.13 4.68
CA GLY A 8 7.88 -13.47 5.46
C GLY A 8 9.21 -13.03 4.84
N ILE A 9 9.17 -12.33 3.71
CA ILE A 9 10.33 -11.75 3.03
C ILE A 9 10.38 -10.25 3.37
N ASP A 10 11.52 -9.77 3.84
CA ASP A 10 11.75 -8.34 4.01
C ASP A 10 12.07 -7.72 2.65
N HIS A 11 11.34 -6.68 2.29
CA HIS A 11 11.53 -5.94 1.05
C HIS A 11 11.81 -4.49 1.36
N GLN A 12 12.72 -3.92 0.57
CA GLN A 12 13.09 -2.53 0.70
C GLN A 12 13.08 -1.84 -0.67
N ALA A 13 12.51 -0.64 -0.74
CA ALA A 13 12.49 0.16 -1.95
C ALA A 13 12.82 1.62 -1.66
N ALA A 14 13.31 2.33 -2.67
CA ALA A 14 13.43 3.78 -2.59
C ALA A 14 12.02 4.41 -2.53
N TRP A 15 11.71 5.09 -1.43
CA TRP A 15 10.50 5.92 -1.35
C TRP A 15 10.57 7.00 -2.42
N ARG A 16 9.55 7.05 -3.28
CA ARG A 16 9.37 8.11 -4.27
C ARG A 16 7.92 8.59 -4.18
N SER A 17 7.71 9.71 -3.49
CA SER A 17 6.43 10.40 -3.46
C SER A 17 6.42 11.52 -4.48
N GLU A 18 5.41 11.56 -5.35
CA GLU A 18 5.19 12.70 -6.23
C GLU A 18 4.78 13.96 -5.44
N SER A 19 4.03 13.79 -4.35
CA SER A 19 3.60 14.88 -3.46
C SER A 19 4.64 15.32 -2.43
N GLY A 20 5.89 14.81 -2.50
CA GLY A 20 6.97 15.19 -1.58
C GLY A 20 6.77 14.81 -0.11
N LEU A 21 5.83 13.90 0.17
CA LEU A 21 5.54 13.45 1.53
C LEU A 21 6.73 12.67 2.12
N PRO A 22 6.99 12.78 3.43
CA PRO A 22 8.01 11.97 4.09
C PRO A 22 7.66 10.49 3.99
N ALA A 23 8.70 9.64 4.00
CA ALA A 23 8.49 8.20 3.95
C ALA A 23 7.64 7.75 5.16
N PRO A 24 6.54 7.02 4.94
CA PRO A 24 5.66 6.56 6.00
C PRO A 24 6.41 5.64 6.96
N ARG A 25 6.18 5.81 8.26
CA ARG A 25 6.78 4.99 9.31
C ARG A 25 6.29 3.54 9.31
N ARG A 26 5.10 3.30 8.76
CA ARG A 26 4.47 1.99 8.71
C ARG A 26 3.85 1.79 7.34
N VAL A 27 4.32 0.76 6.67
CA VAL A 27 3.90 0.34 5.33
C VAL A 27 3.31 -1.04 5.46
N VAL A 28 2.09 -1.23 4.98
CA VAL A 28 1.43 -2.52 4.93
C VAL A 28 1.24 -2.89 3.47
N VAL A 29 1.61 -4.11 3.11
CA VAL A 29 1.30 -4.62 1.77
C VAL A 29 -0.19 -4.91 1.71
N ALA A 30 -0.86 -4.30 0.75
CA ALA A 30 -2.21 -4.66 0.35
C ALA A 30 -2.11 -5.46 -0.95
N ASP A 31 -2.83 -6.56 -1.02
CA ASP A 31 -2.94 -7.41 -2.21
C ASP A 31 -4.42 -7.67 -2.52
N ASP A 32 -4.69 -8.43 -3.59
CA ASP A 32 -6.06 -8.69 -4.06
C ASP A 32 -6.93 -9.45 -3.04
N THR A 33 -6.31 -10.05 -2.02
CA THR A 33 -7.02 -10.70 -0.92
C THR A 33 -7.41 -9.73 0.20
N MET A 34 -6.84 -8.52 0.21
CA MET A 34 -7.13 -7.49 1.20
C MET A 34 -8.45 -6.79 0.86
N PRO A 35 -9.47 -6.85 1.74
CA PRO A 35 -10.72 -6.14 1.52
C PRO A 35 -10.50 -4.63 1.44
N ALA A 36 -11.17 -3.97 0.51
CA ALA A 36 -11.14 -2.52 0.32
C ALA A 36 -11.39 -1.74 1.62
N ASP A 37 -12.36 -2.18 2.44
CA ASP A 37 -12.65 -1.56 3.74
C ASP A 37 -11.48 -1.63 4.73
N THR A 38 -10.68 -2.69 4.66
CA THR A 38 -9.50 -2.84 5.53
C THR A 38 -8.38 -1.93 5.06
N ALA A 39 -8.14 -1.88 3.75
CA ALA A 39 -7.22 -0.93 3.15
C ALA A 39 -7.62 0.52 3.48
N TYR A 40 -8.90 0.88 3.28
CA TYR A 40 -9.39 2.22 3.56
C TYR A 40 -9.19 2.63 5.03
N ARG A 41 -9.50 1.73 5.97
CA ARG A 41 -9.32 1.99 7.41
C ARG A 41 -7.85 2.22 7.77
N LEU A 42 -6.95 1.40 7.25
CA LEU A 42 -5.51 1.54 7.45
C LEU A 42 -5.00 2.87 6.89
N ALA A 43 -5.50 3.30 5.71
CA ALA A 43 -5.17 4.60 5.15
C ALA A 43 -5.65 5.75 6.05
N CYS A 44 -6.87 5.66 6.58
CA CYS A 44 -7.40 6.64 7.54
C CYS A 44 -6.62 6.68 8.86
N GLU A 45 -6.04 5.56 9.29
CA GLU A 45 -5.13 5.50 10.44
C GLU A 45 -3.74 6.10 10.15
N GLY A 46 -3.48 6.55 8.91
CA GLY A 46 -2.20 7.10 8.48
C GLY A 46 -1.16 6.03 8.14
N THR A 47 -1.59 4.78 7.91
CA THR A 47 -0.72 3.71 7.43
C THR A 47 -0.64 3.77 5.91
N ALA A 48 0.58 3.74 5.37
CA ALA A 48 0.75 3.67 3.93
C ALA A 48 0.49 2.25 3.44
N LEU A 49 -0.29 2.14 2.37
CA LEU A 49 -0.59 0.85 1.75
C LEU A 49 0.25 0.71 0.48
N LEU A 50 1.01 -0.35 0.41
CA LEU A 50 1.74 -0.74 -0.78
C LEU A 50 0.91 -1.79 -1.52
N TRP A 51 0.30 -1.40 -2.63
CA TRP A 51 -0.45 -2.35 -3.45
C TRP A 51 0.50 -3.29 -4.20
N GLN A 52 0.38 -4.59 -3.98
CA GLN A 52 1.01 -5.65 -4.77
C GLN A 52 -0.08 -6.50 -5.42
N GLY A 53 -0.32 -6.27 -6.71
CA GLY A 53 -1.30 -7.03 -7.49
C GLY A 53 -1.41 -6.54 -8.92
N ASP A 54 -2.18 -7.27 -9.73
CA ASP A 54 -2.47 -6.91 -11.11
C ASP A 54 -3.36 -5.66 -11.17
N PHE A 55 -2.93 -4.69 -11.98
CA PHE A 55 -3.54 -3.35 -12.09
C PHE A 55 -5.03 -3.37 -12.53
N HIS A 56 -5.55 -4.53 -12.93
CA HIS A 56 -6.94 -4.73 -13.34
C HIS A 56 -7.95 -4.57 -12.19
N ASN A 57 -7.67 -5.07 -10.98
CA ASN A 57 -8.59 -4.93 -9.84
C ASN A 57 -8.48 -3.56 -9.15
N ALA A 58 -7.36 -2.85 -9.31
CA ALA A 58 -7.21 -1.48 -8.82
C ALA A 58 -8.19 -0.50 -9.50
N ARG A 59 -8.65 -0.80 -10.72
CA ARG A 59 -9.62 0.03 -11.44
C ARG A 59 -11.06 -0.10 -10.93
N LEU A 60 -11.39 -1.21 -10.24
CA LEU A 60 -12.72 -1.40 -9.62
C LEU A 60 -12.92 -0.51 -8.38
N LEU A 61 -11.84 0.04 -7.82
CA LEU A 61 -11.88 1.03 -6.74
C LEU A 61 -12.07 2.48 -7.22
N LEU A 62 -12.00 2.74 -8.53
CA LEU A 62 -12.10 4.08 -9.14
C LEU A 62 -13.30 4.23 -10.09
N GLY A 63 -14.13 3.20 -10.24
CA GLY A 63 -15.29 3.22 -11.11
C GLY A 63 -16.57 3.60 -10.36
N CYS A 64 -17.05 4.82 -10.58
CA CYS A 64 -18.45 5.16 -10.38
C CYS A 64 -19.37 4.33 -11.28
#